data_AF-A0A2S9G2A8-F1
#
_entry.id   AF-A0A2S9G2A8-F1
#
_cell.length_a   1.000
_cell.length_b   1.000
_cell.length_c   1.000
_cell.angle_alpha   90.00
_cell.angle_beta   90.00
_cell.angle_gamma   90.00
#
_symmetry.space_group_name_H-M   'P 1'
#
loop_
_entity.id
_entity.type
_entity.pdbx_description
1 polymer ?
#
loop_
_entity_poly.entity_id
_entity_poly.type
_entity_poly.pdbx_seq_one_letter_code
_entity_poly.pdbx_strand_id
1 'polypeptide(L)'
;RAIEYHPALGLAANIYRPTHLILDLDPPTGDDFAAVVAVAHLVKQTLDDCGLAGAVKTSGSRGVHIFVPIDHSAPVDDVAAATRA
;
A
#
# COMPACT_ATOMS: atom_id res chain seq x y z
N ARG A 1 -0.59 -20.51 -18.62
CA ARG A 1 -1.37 -19.98 -17.47
C ARG A 1 -0.40 -19.29 -16.52
N ALA A 2 -0.80 -18.19 -15.89
CA ALA A 2 0.00 -17.52 -14.86
C ALA A 2 -0.44 -17.98 -13.45
N ILE A 3 0.47 -17.89 -12.48
CA ILE A 3 0.22 -18.21 -11.06
C ILE A 3 -0.13 -16.94 -10.28
N GLU A 4 0.50 -15.83 -10.61
CA GLU A 4 0.31 -14.54 -9.95
C GLU A 4 0.10 -13.41 -10.96
N TYR A 5 -0.62 -12.38 -10.52
CA TYR A 5 -0.85 -11.15 -11.28
C TYR A 5 -0.47 -9.95 -10.42
N HIS A 6 0.36 -9.09 -10.98
CA HIS A 6 0.86 -7.86 -10.36
C HIS A 6 0.31 -6.67 -11.15
N PRO A 7 -0.91 -6.19 -10.85
CA PRO A 7 -1.55 -5.14 -11.63
C PRO A 7 -0.87 -3.79 -11.45
N ALA A 8 -0.85 -2.99 -12.52
CA ALA A 8 -0.43 -1.59 -12.43
C ALA A 8 -1.37 -0.78 -11.52
N LEU A 9 -0.84 0.26 -10.87
CA LEU A 9 -1.62 1.11 -9.97
C LEU A 9 -2.48 2.15 -10.70
N GLY A 10 -2.17 2.42 -11.98
CA GLY A 10 -2.97 3.26 -12.86
C GLY A 10 -3.84 2.44 -13.80
N LEU A 11 -4.91 3.06 -14.30
CA LEU A 11 -5.79 2.45 -15.29
C LEU A 11 -5.11 2.44 -16.67
N ALA A 12 -5.56 1.56 -17.58
CA ALA A 12 -5.01 1.45 -18.93
C ALA A 12 -5.07 2.77 -19.73
N ALA A 13 -6.05 3.64 -19.43
CA ALA A 13 -6.18 4.95 -20.06
C ALA A 13 -5.03 5.90 -19.67
N ASN A 14 -4.47 5.78 -18.46
CA ASN A 14 -3.32 6.55 -18.02
C ASN A 14 -2.62 5.88 -16.83
N ILE A 15 -1.58 5.09 -17.12
CA ILE A 15 -0.84 4.33 -16.11
C ILE A 15 0.00 5.19 -15.15
N TYR A 16 0.27 6.45 -15.52
CA TYR A 16 1.08 7.39 -14.73
C TYR A 16 0.26 8.22 -13.73
N ARG A 17 -1.04 7.94 -13.63
CA ARG A 17 -1.97 8.50 -12.65
C ARG A 17 -2.51 7.37 -11.78
N PRO A 18 -1.84 7.03 -10.67
CA PRO A 18 -2.24 5.92 -9.82
C PRO A 18 -3.62 6.17 -9.20
N THR A 19 -4.40 5.11 -9.07
CA THR A 19 -5.68 5.11 -8.34
C THR A 19 -5.52 4.77 -6.87
N HIS A 20 -4.36 4.20 -6.50
CA HIS A 20 -4.05 3.78 -5.16
C HIS A 20 -2.58 4.09 -4.83
N LEU A 21 -2.35 4.46 -3.57
CA LEU A 21 -1.06 4.33 -2.91
C LEU A 21 -1.04 2.96 -2.20
N ILE A 22 0.10 2.27 -2.23
CA ILE A 22 0.28 0.99 -1.53
C ILE A 22 1.44 1.12 -0.55
N LEU A 23 1.19 0.70 0.69
CA LEU A 23 2.22 0.47 1.70
C LEU A 23 2.42 -1.04 1.84
N ASP A 24 3.66 -1.50 1.68
CA ASP A 24 4.04 -2.89 1.84
C ASP A 24 4.79 -3.07 3.17
N LEU A 25 4.21 -3.84 4.08
CA LEU A 25 4.73 -4.05 5.41
C LEU A 25 5.24 -5.49 5.55
N ASP A 26 6.55 -5.61 5.58
CA ASP A 26 7.25 -6.86 5.87
C ASP A 26 7.63 -6.96 7.35
N PRO A 27 7.64 -8.18 7.90
CA PRO A 27 8.12 -8.39 9.26
C PRO A 27 9.63 -8.10 9.34
N PRO A 28 10.12 -7.68 10.52
CA PRO A 28 11.55 -7.72 10.79
C PRO A 28 12.07 -9.16 10.72
N THR A 29 13.40 -9.33 10.74
CA THR A 29 14.07 -10.65 10.78
C THR A 29 13.34 -11.65 11.69
N GLY A 30 13.11 -12.87 11.19
CA GLY A 30 12.45 -13.94 11.95
C GLY A 30 10.93 -14.06 11.75
N ASP A 31 10.37 -13.34 10.78
CA ASP A 31 8.98 -13.50 10.32
C ASP A 31 7.94 -13.14 11.39
N ASP A 32 8.26 -12.16 12.26
CA ASP A 32 7.34 -11.69 13.30
C ASP A 32 6.15 -10.92 12.70
N PHE A 33 5.12 -11.66 12.31
CA PHE A 33 3.87 -11.11 11.79
C PHE A 33 3.12 -10.26 12.83
N ALA A 34 3.30 -10.52 14.14
CA ALA A 34 2.66 -9.70 15.16
C ALA A 34 3.24 -8.28 15.17
N ALA A 35 4.55 -8.13 14.93
CA ALA A 35 5.16 -6.83 14.70
C ALA A 35 4.56 -6.12 13.46
N VAL A 36 4.32 -6.85 12.36
CA VAL A 36 3.65 -6.29 11.17
C VAL A 36 2.25 -5.76 11.49
N VAL A 37 1.46 -6.54 12.25
CA VAL A 37 0.12 -6.13 12.67
C VAL A 37 0.17 -4.87 13.54
N ALA A 38 1.12 -4.80 14.48
CA ALA A 38 1.32 -3.61 15.31
C ALA A 38 1.63 -2.37 14.45
N VAL A 39 2.51 -2.49 13.45
CA VAL A 39 2.83 -1.40 12.51
C VAL A 39 1.62 -1.05 11.64
N ALA A 40 0.83 -2.03 11.18
CA ALA A 40 -0.38 -1.77 10.40
C ALA A 40 -1.42 -0.93 11.18
N HIS A 41 -1.52 -1.13 12.50
CA HIS A 41 -2.35 -0.27 13.37
C HIS A 41 -1.81 1.16 13.48
N LEU A 42 -0.49 1.34 13.55
CA LEU A 42 0.13 2.67 13.53
C LEU A 42 -0.12 3.38 12.19
N VAL A 43 0.04 2.65 11.07
CA VAL A 43 -0.28 3.17 9.74
C VAL A 43 -1.74 3.59 9.66
N LYS A 44 -2.67 2.79 10.20
CA LYS A 44 -4.09 3.16 10.26
C LYS A 44 -4.29 4.51 10.97
N GLN A 45 -3.66 4.70 12.14
CA GLN A 45 -3.76 5.96 12.88
C GLN A 45 -3.23 7.14 12.04
N THR A 46 -2.06 7.00 11.42
CA THR A 46 -1.49 8.06 10.56
C THR A 46 -2.39 8.38 9.36
N LEU A 47 -2.99 7.37 8.74
CA LEU A 47 -3.95 7.58 7.65
C LEU A 47 -5.19 8.34 8.15
N ASP A 48 -5.77 7.92 9.28
CA ASP A 48 -6.92 8.60 9.89
C ASP A 48 -6.60 10.07 10.21
N ASP A 49 -5.41 10.36 10.76
CA ASP A 49 -4.96 11.72 11.08
C ASP A 49 -4.81 12.60 9.82
N CYS A 50 -4.47 11.99 8.69
CA CYS A 50 -4.43 12.64 7.37
C CYS A 50 -5.78 12.68 6.65
N GLY A 51 -6.85 12.11 7.23
CA GLY A 51 -8.17 12.01 6.59
C GLY A 51 -8.23 10.99 5.45
N LEU A 52 -7.33 10.01 5.43
CA LEU A 52 -7.22 8.96 4.43
C LEU A 52 -7.75 7.62 4.96
N ALA A 53 -8.23 6.77 4.05
CA ALA A 53 -8.68 5.41 4.38
C ALA A 53 -7.69 4.36 3.85
N GLY A 54 -7.56 3.23 4.56
CA GLY A 54 -6.71 2.11 4.16
C GLY A 54 -7.44 0.76 4.24
N ALA A 55 -7.25 -0.08 3.22
CA ALA A 55 -7.74 -1.46 3.18
C ALA A 55 -6.55 -2.44 3.22
N VAL A 56 -6.59 -3.40 4.14
CA VAL A 56 -5.49 -4.36 4.36
C VAL A 56 -5.76 -5.68 3.64
N LYS A 57 -4.72 -6.25 3.02
CA LYS A 57 -4.68 -7.66 2.63
C LYS A 57 -3.39 -8.31 3.09
N THR A 58 -3.40 -9.63 3.31
CA THR A 58 -2.14 -10.38 3.45
C THR A 58 -1.35 -10.34 2.14
N SER A 59 -0.01 -10.38 2.22
CA SER A 59 0.83 -10.46 1.01
C SER A 59 0.76 -11.84 0.34
N GLY A 60 0.37 -12.87 1.09
CA GLY A 60 0.46 -14.28 0.68
C GLY A 60 1.81 -14.91 1.05
N SER A 61 2.73 -14.10 1.59
CA SER A 61 4.02 -14.52 2.14
C SER A 61 4.04 -14.23 3.65
N ARG A 62 4.80 -13.23 4.09
CA ARG A 62 5.04 -12.98 5.52
C ARG A 62 4.48 -11.66 6.04
N GLY A 63 3.90 -10.84 5.17
CA GLY A 63 3.55 -9.44 5.46
C GLY A 63 2.12 -9.08 5.08
N VAL A 64 1.83 -7.78 5.07
CA VAL A 64 0.54 -7.23 4.61
C VAL A 64 0.76 -6.07 3.64
N HIS A 65 -0.17 -5.91 2.71
CA HIS A 65 -0.24 -4.70 1.87
C HIS A 65 -1.42 -3.86 2.35
N ILE A 66 -1.23 -2.56 2.44
CA ILE A 66 -2.28 -1.58 2.76
C ILE A 66 -2.54 -0.73 1.53
N PHE A 67 -3.75 -0.81 1.01
CA PHE A 67 -4.22 -0.06 -0.16
C PHE A 67 -4.93 1.20 0.31
N VAL A 68 -4.46 2.35 -0.16
CA VAL A 68 -5.01 3.67 0.14
C VAL A 68 -5.59 4.24 -1.16
N PRO A 69 -6.93 4.31 -1.31
CA PRO A 69 -7.55 4.90 -2.48
C PRO A 69 -7.22 6.39 -2.61
N ILE A 70 -6.89 6.84 -3.81
CA ILE A 70 -6.62 8.25 -4.12
C ILE A 70 -7.39 8.68 -5.38
N ASP A 71 -7.50 9.99 -5.57
CA ASP A 71 -8.31 10.61 -6.63
C ASP A 71 -7.59 10.72 -7.99
N HIS A 72 -6.49 9.99 -8.19
CA HIS A 72 -5.69 9.95 -9.42
C HIS A 72 -5.22 11.33 -9.96
N SER A 73 -5.27 12.39 -9.14
CA SER A 73 -4.84 13.73 -9.53
C SER A 73 -3.32 13.88 -9.55
N ALA A 74 -2.62 13.21 -8.62
CA ALA A 74 -1.17 13.26 -8.48
C ALA A 74 -0.43 12.39 -9.53
N PRO A 75 0.74 12.80 -10.02
CA PRO A 75 1.58 11.97 -10.88
C PRO A 75 2.23 10.84 -10.06
N VAL A 76 2.62 9.75 -10.73
CA VAL A 76 3.19 8.56 -10.09
C VAL A 76 4.39 8.87 -9.18
N ASP A 77 5.24 9.83 -9.54
CA ASP A 77 6.42 10.17 -8.76
C ASP A 77 6.06 10.83 -7.41
N ASP A 78 5.01 11.65 -7.39
CA ASP A 78 4.50 12.28 -6.16
C ASP A 78 3.84 11.25 -5.25
N VAL A 79 3.05 10.33 -5.82
CA VAL A 79 2.45 9.21 -5.08
C VAL A 79 3.55 8.31 -4.49
N ALA A 80 4.60 8.05 -5.26
CA ALA A 80 5.75 7.30 -4.78
C ALA A 80 6.56 8.07 -3.73
N ALA A 81 6.64 9.40 -3.79
CA ALA A 81 7.29 10.20 -2.76
C ALA A 81 6.51 10.17 -1.44
N ALA A 82 5.18 10.21 -1.52
CA ALA A 82 4.31 10.15 -0.34
C ALA A 82 4.46 8.86 0.48
N THR A 83 4.86 7.73 -0.13
CA THR A 83 5.13 6.49 0.63
C THR A 83 6.41 6.52 1.47
N ARG A 84 7.26 7.53 1.28
CA ARG A 84 8.56 7.68 1.98
C ARG A 84 8.60 8.86 2.96
N ALA A 85 7.56 9.69 2.98
CA ALA A 85 7.46 10.85 3.86
C ALA A 85 7.08 10.43 5.28
#